data_AF-A0A7V2DDX0-F1
#
_entry.id   AF-A0A7V2DDX0-F1
#
_cell.length_a   1.000
_cell.length_b   1.000
_cell.length_c   1.000
_cell.angle_alpha   90.00
_cell.angle_beta   90.00
_cell.angle_gamma   90.00
#
_symmetry.space_group_name_H-M   'P 1'
#
loop_
_entity.id
_entity.type
_entity.pdbx_description
1 polymer ?
#
loop_
_entity_poly.entity_id
_entity_poly.type
_entity_poly.pdbx_seq_one_letter_code
_entity_poly.pdbx_strand_id
1 'polypeptide(L)'
;MLSEEETRQRAAFYYCAGFQLKMLMRNDFLRPEEYLTILERSSLKLAEDEIIRTTIEEGVLSGSEDGGVYALITLFEGFLYALCEVLEIDADSIAAIIPAEFLATLSDEMNAGRSSD
;
A
#
# COMPACT_ATOMS: atom_id res chain seq x y z
N MET A 1 -19.84 7.97 -14.20
CA MET A 1 -19.64 8.12 -12.75
C MET A 1 -19.65 6.74 -12.14
N LEU A 2 -18.75 6.47 -11.20
CA LEU A 2 -18.78 5.22 -10.44
C LEU A 2 -20.05 5.20 -9.57
N SER A 3 -20.58 4.01 -9.31
CA SER A 3 -21.56 3.81 -8.26
C SER A 3 -20.94 4.01 -6.88
N GLU A 4 -21.79 4.20 -5.86
CA GLU A 4 -21.33 4.29 -4.47
C GLU A 4 -20.54 3.03 -4.06
N GLU A 5 -21.02 1.85 -4.44
CA GLU A 5 -20.37 0.57 -4.15
C GLU A 5 -18.99 0.46 -4.83
N GLU A 6 -18.88 0.79 -6.12
CA GLU A 6 -17.58 0.80 -6.82
C GLU A 6 -16.61 1.82 -6.19
N THR A 7 -17.13 2.97 -5.74
CA THR A 7 -16.35 4.00 -5.05
C THR A 7 -15.83 3.48 -3.71
N ARG A 8 -16.68 2.79 -2.93
CA ARG A 8 -16.32 2.17 -1.66
C ARG A 8 -15.28 1.06 -1.83
N GLN A 9 -15.45 0.19 -2.82
CA GLN A 9 -14.48 -0.86 -3.14
C GLN A 9 -13.12 -0.28 -3.52
N ARG A 10 -13.12 0.80 -4.31
CA ARG A 10 -11.88 1.45 -4.75
C ARG A 10 -11.20 2.20 -3.60
N ALA A 11 -11.95 2.83 -2.70
CA ALA A 11 -11.43 3.41 -1.47
C ALA A 11 -10.80 2.34 -0.57
N ALA A 12 -11.46 1.20 -0.39
CA ALA A 12 -10.92 0.08 0.37
C ALA A 12 -9.62 -0.47 -0.26
N PHE A 13 -9.55 -0.58 -1.58
CA PHE A 13 -8.32 -0.95 -2.28
C PHE A 13 -7.18 0.05 -2.01
N TYR A 14 -7.43 1.35 -2.15
CA TYR A 14 -6.40 2.38 -1.90
C TYR A 14 -5.95 2.42 -0.44
N TYR A 15 -6.87 2.19 0.50
CA TYR A 15 -6.52 2.00 1.92
C TYR A 15 -5.56 0.83 2.08
N CYS A 16 -5.90 -0.35 1.55
CA CYS A 16 -5.09 -1.57 1.67
C CYS A 16 -3.72 -1.41 1.00
N ALA A 17 -3.65 -0.82 -0.20
CA ALA A 17 -2.39 -0.56 -0.89
C ALA A 17 -1.48 0.39 -0.09
N GLY A 18 -2.02 1.51 0.38
CA GLY A 18 -1.30 2.45 1.23
C GLY A 18 -0.87 1.83 2.56
N PHE A 19 -1.71 0.99 3.16
CA PHE A 19 -1.38 0.24 4.37
C PHE A 19 -0.20 -0.71 4.16
N GLN A 20 -0.22 -1.50 3.08
CA GLN A 20 0.85 -2.44 2.77
C GLN A 20 2.18 -1.74 2.49
N LEU A 21 2.17 -0.63 1.74
CA LEU A 21 3.37 0.20 1.52
C LEU A 21 3.92 0.81 2.81
N LYS A 22 3.05 1.23 3.75
CA LYS A 22 3.49 1.67 5.09
C LYS A 22 4.14 0.55 5.88
N MET A 23 3.65 -0.69 5.76
CA MET A 23 4.26 -1.84 6.43
C MET A 23 5.63 -2.17 5.83
N LEU A 24 5.76 -2.10 4.51
CA LEU A 24 7.04 -2.25 3.81
C LEU A 24 8.05 -1.20 4.28
N MET A 25 7.67 0.08 4.29
CA MET A 25 8.54 1.19 4.70
C MET A 25 8.94 1.15 6.18
N ARG A 26 8.12 0.55 7.05
CA ARG A 26 8.42 0.37 8.48
C ARG A 26 9.36 -0.79 8.77
N ASN A 27 9.67 -1.62 7.77
CA ASN A 27 10.58 -2.72 7.94
C ASN A 27 12.03 -2.23 7.80
N ASP A 28 12.61 -1.78 8.92
CA ASP A 28 13.96 -1.21 9.00
C ASP A 28 15.08 -2.17 8.54
N PHE A 29 14.78 -3.45 8.30
CA PHE A 29 15.74 -4.44 7.82
C PHE A 29 15.80 -4.53 6.29
N LEU A 30 14.82 -3.97 5.59
CA LEU A 30 14.78 -3.98 4.13
C LEU A 30 15.49 -2.76 3.57
N ARG A 31 16.27 -2.98 2.52
CA ARG A 31 16.81 -1.89 1.71
C ARG A 31 15.88 -1.62 0.52
N PRO A 32 15.87 -0.38 -0.02
CA PRO A 32 15.05 -0.03 -1.18
C PRO A 32 15.15 -1.00 -2.37
N GLU A 33 16.33 -1.56 -2.62
CA GLU A 33 16.57 -2.52 -3.71
C GLU A 33 15.79 -3.83 -3.54
N GLU A 34 15.34 -4.14 -2.33
CA GLU A 34 14.62 -5.37 -1.98
C GLU A 34 13.09 -5.17 -2.01
N TYR A 35 12.61 -3.92 -2.10
CA TYR A 35 11.19 -3.59 -1.99
C TYR A 35 10.32 -4.26 -3.05
N LEU A 36 10.73 -4.26 -4.32
CA LEU A 36 9.95 -4.92 -5.37
C LEU A 36 9.86 -6.43 -5.15
N THR A 37 10.96 -7.08 -4.76
CA THR A 37 10.96 -8.51 -4.43
C THR A 37 10.05 -8.84 -3.25
N ILE A 38 9.97 -7.97 -2.24
CA ILE A 38 9.01 -8.15 -1.14
C ILE A 38 7.57 -7.93 -1.61
N LEU A 39 7.33 -6.93 -2.46
CA LEU A 39 6.01 -6.64 -3.03
C LEU A 39 5.49 -7.75 -3.95
N GLU A 40 6.33 -8.63 -4.50
CA GLU A 40 5.87 -9.82 -5.24
C GLU A 40 5.00 -10.76 -4.38
N ARG A 41 5.14 -10.69 -3.05
CA ARG A 41 4.32 -11.47 -2.10
C ARG A 41 2.95 -10.87 -1.85
N SER A 42 2.73 -9.63 -2.30
CA SER A 42 1.50 -8.89 -2.08
C SER A 42 0.30 -9.61 -2.70
N SER A 43 -0.69 -9.96 -1.90
CA SER A 43 -1.99 -10.43 -2.40
C SER A 43 -2.74 -9.38 -3.22
N LEU A 44 -2.42 -8.09 -3.04
CA LEU A 44 -2.92 -6.98 -3.85
C LEU A 44 -2.21 -6.80 -5.20
N LYS A 45 -1.21 -7.66 -5.52
CA LYS A 45 -0.40 -7.59 -6.75
C LYS A 45 0.31 -6.24 -6.97
N LEU A 46 0.76 -5.59 -5.90
CA LEU A 46 1.38 -4.26 -5.99
C LEU A 46 2.66 -4.24 -6.85
N ALA A 47 3.41 -5.34 -6.94
CA ALA A 47 4.59 -5.44 -7.81
C ALA A 47 4.25 -5.47 -9.32
N GLU A 48 3.01 -5.81 -9.68
CA GLU A 48 2.54 -5.81 -11.07
C GLU A 48 2.08 -4.41 -11.52
N ASP A 49 1.83 -3.49 -10.59
CA ASP A 49 1.39 -2.13 -10.88
C ASP A 49 2.55 -1.28 -11.44
N GLU A 50 2.35 -0.74 -12.63
CA GLU A 50 3.38 0.01 -13.36
C GLU A 50 3.81 1.30 -12.64
N ILE A 51 2.88 1.99 -11.98
CA ILE A 51 3.18 3.24 -11.24
C ILE A 51 4.03 2.90 -10.03
N ILE A 52 3.66 1.86 -9.27
CA ILE A 52 4.43 1.40 -8.10
C ILE A 52 5.83 0.97 -8.54
N ARG A 53 5.92 0.10 -9.55
CA ARG A 53 7.21 -0.42 -10.04
C ARG A 53 8.12 0.71 -10.50
N THR A 54 7.64 1.57 -11.38
CA THR A 54 8.44 2.66 -11.95
C THR A 54 8.89 3.62 -10.86
N THR A 55 8.00 3.97 -9.91
CA THR A 55 8.36 4.88 -8.80
C THR A 55 9.45 4.29 -7.92
N ILE A 56 9.40 2.98 -7.64
CA ILE A 56 10.44 2.32 -6.84
C ILE A 56 11.75 2.21 -7.60
N GLU A 57 11.71 1.81 -8.87
CA GLU A 57 12.90 1.73 -9.73
C GLU A 57 13.60 3.10 -9.84
N GLU A 58 12.86 4.17 -10.10
CA GLU A 58 13.39 5.53 -10.15
C GLU A 58 13.92 6.01 -8.79
N GLY A 59 13.22 5.69 -7.70
CA GLY A 59 13.65 5.99 -6.34
C GLY A 59 14.99 5.31 -6.00
N VAL A 60 15.14 4.04 -6.36
CA VAL A 60 16.40 3.29 -6.20
C VAL A 60 17.51 3.87 -7.09
N LEU A 61 17.23 4.12 -8.38
CA LEU A 61 18.22 4.67 -9.32
C LEU A 61 18.71 6.06 -8.93
N SER A 62 17.87 6.87 -8.30
CA SER A 62 18.22 8.21 -7.80
C SER A 62 18.87 8.21 -6.42
N GLY A 63 18.94 7.06 -5.74
CA GLY A 63 19.51 6.93 -4.40
C GLY A 63 18.60 7.45 -3.28
N SER A 64 17.28 7.42 -3.46
CA SER A 64 16.32 7.77 -2.41
C SER A 64 16.38 6.77 -1.26
N GLU A 65 16.48 7.24 -0.02
CA GLU A 65 16.58 6.39 1.18
C GLU A 65 15.36 5.47 1.37
N ASP A 66 14.20 5.92 0.92
CA ASP A 66 12.92 5.19 1.00
C ASP A 66 12.54 4.52 -0.32
N GLY A 67 13.41 4.54 -1.33
CA GLY A 67 13.09 4.04 -2.67
C GLY A 67 11.83 4.65 -3.30
N GLY A 68 11.40 5.86 -2.92
CA GLY A 68 10.17 6.47 -3.43
C GLY A 68 8.86 5.92 -2.82
N VAL A 69 8.93 5.01 -1.84
CA VAL A 69 7.75 4.41 -1.21
C VAL A 69 6.91 5.44 -0.47
N TYR A 70 7.52 6.47 0.14
CA TYR A 70 6.78 7.54 0.81
C TYR A 70 5.89 8.32 -0.17
N ALA A 71 6.38 8.56 -1.39
CA ALA A 71 5.61 9.22 -2.44
C ALA A 71 4.39 8.39 -2.84
N LEU A 72 4.55 7.06 -2.97
CA LEU A 72 3.44 6.15 -3.25
C LEU A 72 2.42 6.12 -2.11
N ILE A 73 2.86 6.07 -0.85
CA ILE A 73 1.96 6.13 0.31
C ILE A 73 1.12 7.40 0.24
N THR A 74 1.76 8.55 0.03
CA THR A 74 1.10 9.85 -0.07
C THR A 74 0.09 9.88 -1.23
N LEU A 75 0.43 9.28 -2.37
CA LEU A 75 -0.45 9.18 -3.54
C LEU A 75 -1.71 8.36 -3.24
N PHE A 76 -1.55 7.16 -2.66
CA PHE A 76 -2.68 6.29 -2.31
C PHE A 76 -3.56 6.88 -1.22
N GLU A 77 -2.98 7.56 -0.23
CA GLU A 77 -3.74 8.32 0.76
C GLU A 77 -4.53 9.46 0.12
N GLY A 78 -3.93 10.20 -0.81
CA GLY A 78 -4.62 11.24 -1.57
C GLY A 78 -5.82 10.70 -2.35
N PHE A 79 -5.68 9.54 -2.99
CA PHE A 79 -6.79 8.89 -3.68
C PHE A 79 -7.87 8.40 -2.71
N LEU A 80 -7.48 7.79 -1.58
CA LEU A 80 -8.42 7.39 -0.53
C LEU A 80 -9.25 8.58 -0.07
N TYR A 81 -8.60 9.69 0.32
CA TYR A 81 -9.30 10.88 0.80
C TYR A 81 -10.22 11.48 -0.27
N ALA A 82 -9.79 11.54 -1.53
CA ALA A 82 -10.64 12.01 -2.61
C ALA A 82 -11.92 11.16 -2.77
N LEU A 83 -11.85 9.84 -2.58
CA LEU A 83 -13.04 8.97 -2.62
C LEU A 83 -13.89 9.08 -1.35
N CYS A 84 -13.26 9.24 -0.19
CA CYS A 84 -13.95 9.52 1.07
C CYS A 84 -14.79 10.80 0.99
N GLU A 85 -14.27 11.87 0.38
CA GLU A 85 -15.03 13.10 0.13
C GLU A 85 -16.27 12.87 -0.75
N VAL A 86 -16.14 12.04 -1.79
CA VAL A 86 -17.29 11.69 -2.67
C VAL A 86 -18.35 10.88 -1.93
N LEU A 87 -17.93 10.05 -0.96
CA LEU A 87 -18.80 9.22 -0.14
C LEU A 87 -19.34 9.92 1.11
N GLU A 88 -18.86 11.13 1.40
CA GLU A 88 -19.15 11.89 2.63
C GLU A 88 -18.84 11.09 3.93
N ILE A 89 -17.73 10.35 3.93
CA ILE A 89 -17.24 9.56 5.08
C ILE A 89 -15.74 9.82 5.32
N ASP A 90 -15.23 9.36 6.45
CA ASP A 90 -13.80 9.38 6.76
C ASP A 90 -13.07 8.09 6.35
N ALA A 91 -11.73 8.12 6.41
CA ALA A 91 -10.89 6.96 6.13
C ALA A 91 -11.07 5.85 7.18
N ASP A 92 -11.44 6.19 8.42
CA ASP A 92 -11.69 5.21 9.49
C ASP A 92 -12.93 4.36 9.19
N SER A 93 -13.93 4.94 8.53
CA SER A 93 -15.12 4.24 8.04
C SER A 93 -14.77 3.24 6.94
N ILE A 94 -13.77 3.55 6.10
CA ILE A 94 -13.22 2.59 5.13
C ILE A 94 -12.42 1.49 5.84
N ALA A 95 -11.61 1.84 6.83
CA ALA A 95 -10.87 0.85 7.62
C ALA A 95 -11.82 -0.15 8.31
N ALA A 96 -12.93 0.34 8.87
CA ALA A 96 -13.89 -0.45 9.63
C ALA A 96 -14.63 -1.52 8.82
N ILE A 97 -14.71 -1.38 7.48
CA ILE A 97 -15.33 -2.39 6.61
C ILE A 97 -14.34 -3.46 6.12
N ILE A 98 -13.04 -3.26 6.33
CA ILE A 98 -12.01 -4.20 5.93
C ILE A 98 -11.82 -5.23 7.05
N PRO A 99 -11.88 -6.54 6.77
CA PRO A 99 -11.67 -7.57 7.79
C PRO A 99 -10.29 -7.45 8.44
N ALA A 100 -10.25 -7.51 9.78
CA ALA A 100 -9.01 -7.34 10.53
C ALA A 100 -7.98 -8.44 10.21
N GLU A 101 -8.44 -9.67 9.97
CA GLU A 101 -7.62 -10.79 9.53
C GLU A 101 -6.97 -10.54 8.17
N PHE A 102 -7.64 -9.79 7.29
CA PHE A 102 -7.09 -9.42 6.00
C PHE A 102 -5.99 -8.37 6.16
N LEU A 103 -6.20 -7.34 6.99
CA LEU A 103 -5.15 -6.36 7.32
C LEU A 103 -3.93 -7.01 7.98
N ALA A 104 -4.13 -7.99 8.86
CA ALA A 104 -3.04 -8.77 9.45
C ALA A 104 -2.25 -9.51 8.36
N THR A 105 -2.95 -10.16 7.42
CA THR A 105 -2.32 -10.84 6.27
C THR A 105 -1.48 -9.87 5.43
N LEU A 106 -2.01 -8.69 5.10
CA LEU A 106 -1.26 -7.67 4.34
C LEU A 106 -0.01 -7.17 5.06
N SER A 107 -0.07 -7.08 6.40
CA SER A 107 1.09 -6.72 7.22
C SER A 107 2.16 -7.81 7.20
N ASP A 108 1.75 -9.06 7.40
CA ASP A 108 2.66 -10.20 7.41
C ASP A 108 3.38 -10.40 6.07
N GLU A 109 2.71 -10.13 4.95
CA GLU A 109 3.31 -10.18 3.61
C GLU A 109 4.55 -9.26 3.47
N MET A 110 4.58 -8.13 4.19
CA MET A 110 5.66 -7.12 4.12
C MET A 110 6.74 -7.29 5.20
N ASN A 111 6.46 -8.06 6.25
CA ASN A 111 7.40 -8.37 7.33
C ASN A 111 8.31 -9.55 6.92
N ALA A 112 9.18 -9.33 5.95
CA ALA A 112 10.19 -10.31 5.58
C ALA A 112 11.09 -10.65 6.79
N GLY A 113 11.02 -11.89 7.30
CA GLY A 113 12.02 -12.42 8.23
C GLY A 113 11.58 -12.63 9.69
N ARG A 114 10.30 -12.55 10.05
CA ARG A 114 9.80 -13.15 11.32
C ARG A 114 9.29 -14.57 11.11
N SER A 115 10.08 -15.41 10.46
CA SER A 115 10.03 -16.84 10.78
C SER A 115 10.67 -16.96 12.15
N SER A 116 9.89 -17.38 13.14
CA SER A 116 10.39 -17.66 14.47
C SER A 116 11.43 -18.78 14.38
N ASP A 117 12.69 -18.46 14.59
CA ASP A 117 13.70 -19.37 15.12
C ASP A 117 14.09 -18.89 16.52
#